data_AF-A0A950LNN0-F1
#
_entry.id   AF-A0A950LNN0-F1
#
_cell.length_a   1.000
_cell.length_b   1.000
_cell.length_c   1.000
_cell.angle_alpha   90.00
_cell.angle_beta   90.00
_cell.angle_gamma   90.00
#
_symmetry.space_group_name_H-M   'P 1'
#
loop_
_entity.id
_entity.type
_entity.pdbx_description
1 polymer ?
#
loop_
_entity_poly.entity_id
_entity_poly.type
_entity_poly.pdbx_seq_one_letter_code
_entity_poly.pdbx_strand_id
1 'polypeptide(L)'
;MSDAKLQSLIEQAFEDRATINTRTTGDVRDAVEKALTLLDSGAARVAEKIPGANGPNSWKVNQWLKKAVLLSFRLNDNVAIPGGPGGATWWDKVPSKFEGWSENAFRSAGFRAVPGAIVRRSAYIAPDAILMPSFVNLGAYVDAKTMVDTWVTVGSCAQIGKNVHLSGGVGIGGVLEPLQANPTIIEDDCFIGARSEVV
;
A
#
# COMPACT_ATOMS: atom_id res chain seq x y z
N MET A 1 4.96 -21.98 -1.87
CA MET A 1 3.52 -21.91 -1.58
C MET A 1 2.81 -21.19 -2.71
N SER A 2 1.79 -21.81 -3.32
CA SER A 2 0.93 -21.18 -4.36
C SER A 2 0.05 -20.08 -3.77
N ASP A 3 -0.45 -19.19 -4.62
CA ASP A 3 -1.29 -18.06 -4.20
C ASP A 3 -2.62 -18.52 -3.56
N ALA A 4 -3.22 -19.60 -4.07
CA ALA A 4 -4.42 -20.18 -3.48
C ALA A 4 -4.18 -20.67 -2.04
N LYS A 5 -3.05 -21.33 -1.79
CA LYS A 5 -2.69 -21.78 -0.43
C LYS A 5 -2.37 -20.60 0.50
N LEU A 6 -1.73 -19.56 -0.03
CA LEU A 6 -1.47 -18.32 0.71
C LEU A 6 -2.78 -17.66 1.14
N GLN A 7 -3.72 -17.50 0.21
CA GLN A 7 -5.03 -16.91 0.47
C GLN A 7 -5.78 -17.68 1.58
N SER A 8 -5.91 -19.01 1.46
CA SER A 8 -6.64 -19.79 2.46
C SER A 8 -6.03 -19.69 3.85
N LEU A 9 -4.70 -19.65 3.96
CA LEU A 9 -4.04 -19.52 5.27
C LEU A 9 -4.29 -18.14 5.89
N ILE A 10 -4.25 -17.07 5.08
CA ILE A 10 -4.57 -15.71 5.55
C ILE A 10 -6.04 -15.62 5.99
N GLU A 11 -6.96 -16.21 5.22
CA GLU A 11 -8.38 -16.21 5.56
C GLU A 11 -8.63 -16.95 6.88
N GLN A 12 -8.06 -18.14 7.05
CA GLN A 12 -8.16 -18.89 8.30
C GLN A 12 -7.56 -18.12 9.48
N ALA A 13 -6.34 -17.58 9.32
CA ALA A 13 -5.71 -16.76 10.33
C ALA A 13 -6.56 -15.54 10.71
N PHE A 14 -7.24 -14.94 9.75
CA PHE A 14 -8.12 -13.81 10.01
C PHE A 14 -9.37 -14.20 10.80
N GLU A 15 -9.95 -15.38 10.59
CA GLU A 15 -11.04 -15.87 11.45
C GLU A 15 -10.54 -16.07 12.90
N ASP A 16 -9.33 -16.61 13.06
CA ASP A 16 -8.69 -16.82 14.37
C ASP A 16 -7.95 -15.60 14.93
N ARG A 17 -8.16 -14.39 14.35
CA ARG A 17 -7.39 -13.16 14.65
C ARG A 17 -7.40 -12.72 16.11
N ALA A 18 -8.36 -13.20 16.91
CA ALA A 18 -8.39 -12.94 18.35
C ALA A 18 -7.21 -13.58 19.09
N THR A 19 -6.66 -14.67 18.54
CA THR A 19 -5.50 -15.37 19.10
C THR A 19 -4.16 -14.84 18.57
N ILE A 20 -4.18 -14.11 17.45
CA ILE A 20 -2.99 -13.57 16.79
C ILE A 20 -2.51 -12.31 17.49
N ASN A 21 -1.22 -12.29 17.83
CA ASN A 21 -0.57 -11.21 18.54
C ASN A 21 0.93 -11.13 18.18
N THR A 22 1.67 -10.26 18.87
CA THR A 22 3.07 -9.99 18.60
C THR A 22 4.00 -11.18 18.82
N ARG A 23 3.59 -12.18 19.62
CA ARG A 23 4.34 -13.43 19.83
C ARG A 23 4.03 -14.52 18.81
N THR A 24 3.04 -14.33 17.94
CA THR A 24 2.71 -15.30 16.89
C THR A 24 3.89 -15.44 15.92
N THR A 25 4.28 -16.67 15.62
CA THR A 25 5.39 -17.05 14.72
C THR A 25 4.93 -18.18 13.77
N GLY A 26 5.82 -18.67 12.91
CA GLY A 26 5.53 -19.76 11.97
C GLY A 26 4.65 -19.34 10.80
N ASP A 27 3.92 -20.31 10.23
CA ASP A 27 3.20 -20.19 8.96
C ASP A 27 2.31 -18.93 8.84
N VAL A 28 1.62 -18.54 9.93
CA VAL A 28 0.74 -17.35 9.92
C VAL A 28 1.55 -16.08 9.69
N ARG A 29 2.67 -15.92 10.41
CA ARG A 29 3.54 -14.75 10.25
C ARG A 29 4.17 -14.75 8.87
N ASP A 30 4.69 -15.89 8.43
CA ASP A 30 5.34 -16.02 7.13
C ASP A 30 4.39 -15.73 5.97
N ALA A 31 3.13 -16.16 6.09
CA ALA A 31 2.10 -15.85 5.10
C ALA A 31 1.74 -14.37 5.06
N VAL A 32 1.57 -13.71 6.22
CA VAL A 32 1.30 -12.26 6.25
C VAL A 32 2.47 -11.50 5.64
N GLU A 33 3.71 -11.81 6.04
CA GLU A 33 4.91 -11.18 5.48
C GLU A 33 5.03 -11.41 3.97
N LYS A 34 4.72 -12.62 3.49
CA LYS A 34 4.69 -12.92 2.05
C LYS A 34 3.61 -12.09 1.34
N ALA A 35 2.41 -12.00 1.88
CA ALA A 35 1.32 -11.22 1.29
C ALA A 35 1.66 -9.73 1.21
N LEU A 36 2.24 -9.15 2.27
CA LEU A 36 2.72 -7.76 2.26
C LEU A 36 3.84 -7.55 1.25
N THR A 37 4.71 -8.54 1.05
CA THR A 37 5.79 -8.48 0.05
C THR A 37 5.23 -8.54 -1.39
N LEU A 38 4.19 -9.34 -1.63
CA LEU A 38 3.49 -9.35 -2.92
C LEU A 38 2.80 -8.01 -3.21
N LEU A 39 2.19 -7.39 -2.19
CA LEU A 39 1.64 -6.04 -2.29
C LEU A 39 2.75 -5.00 -2.55
N ASP A 40 3.85 -5.05 -1.80
CA ASP A 40 4.96 -4.09 -1.91
C ASP A 40 5.64 -4.11 -3.29
N SER A 41 5.74 -5.29 -3.89
CA SER A 41 6.31 -5.52 -5.23
C SER A 41 5.31 -5.34 -6.37
N GLY A 42 4.01 -5.14 -6.07
CA GLY A 42 2.97 -5.04 -7.07
C GLY A 42 2.59 -6.37 -7.74
N ALA A 43 3.16 -7.49 -7.30
CA ALA A 43 2.80 -8.84 -7.76
C ALA A 43 1.37 -9.25 -7.33
N ALA A 44 0.85 -8.61 -6.30
CA ALA A 44 -0.57 -8.64 -5.94
C ALA A 44 -1.08 -7.21 -5.70
N ARG A 45 -2.38 -7.01 -5.85
CA ARG A 45 -3.03 -5.70 -5.59
C ARG A 45 -4.38 -5.89 -4.93
N VAL A 46 -4.74 -4.95 -4.03
CA VAL A 46 -5.96 -5.03 -3.20
C VAL A 46 -7.23 -5.03 -4.04
N ALA A 47 -7.26 -4.27 -5.13
CA ALA A 47 -8.33 -4.35 -6.11
C ALA A 47 -7.73 -4.34 -7.52
N GLU A 48 -8.35 -5.08 -8.43
CA GLU A 48 -7.93 -5.20 -9.82
C GLU A 48 -9.12 -5.08 -10.77
N LYS A 49 -8.86 -4.56 -11.98
CA LYS A 49 -9.87 -4.43 -13.02
C LYS A 49 -10.19 -5.81 -13.59
N ILE A 50 -11.47 -6.14 -13.65
CA ILE A 50 -11.98 -7.37 -14.26
C ILE A 50 -11.79 -7.25 -15.78
N PRO A 51 -11.12 -8.20 -16.44
CA PRO A 51 -10.90 -8.15 -17.89
C PRO A 51 -12.22 -8.00 -18.66
N GLY A 52 -12.27 -7.00 -19.55
CA GLY A 52 -13.44 -6.71 -20.39
C GLY A 52 -14.62 -6.01 -19.69
N ALA A 53 -14.54 -5.76 -18.37
CA ALA A 53 -15.57 -5.05 -17.65
C ALA A 53 -15.36 -3.53 -17.71
N ASN A 54 -16.46 -2.79 -17.87
CA ASN A 54 -16.50 -1.33 -17.85
C ASN A 54 -17.56 -0.84 -16.85
N GLY A 55 -17.40 0.40 -16.38
CA GLY A 55 -18.34 1.03 -15.44
C GLY A 55 -18.11 0.63 -13.98
N PRO A 56 -19.07 0.89 -13.09
CA PRO A 56 -18.87 0.88 -11.63
C PRO A 56 -18.53 -0.49 -11.03
N ASN A 57 -18.87 -1.58 -11.72
CA ASN A 57 -18.60 -2.95 -11.30
C ASN A 57 -17.40 -3.58 -12.01
N SER A 58 -16.53 -2.76 -12.62
CA SER A 58 -15.36 -3.23 -13.34
C SER A 58 -14.17 -3.59 -12.45
N TRP A 59 -14.27 -3.38 -11.14
CA TRP A 59 -13.21 -3.67 -10.18
C TRP A 59 -13.62 -4.73 -9.17
N LYS A 60 -12.70 -5.67 -8.90
CA LYS A 60 -12.87 -6.74 -7.91
C LYS A 60 -11.88 -6.51 -6.77
N VAL A 61 -12.38 -6.59 -5.53
CA VAL A 61 -11.53 -6.57 -4.32
C VAL A 61 -11.02 -7.97 -3.99
N ASN A 62 -9.72 -8.06 -3.77
CA ASN A 62 -9.05 -9.21 -3.18
C ASN A 62 -9.07 -9.07 -1.64
N GLN A 63 -10.19 -9.41 -1.00
CA GLN A 63 -10.43 -9.14 0.43
C GLN A 63 -9.37 -9.77 1.34
N TRP A 64 -8.81 -10.93 0.96
CA TRP A 64 -7.77 -11.59 1.73
C TRP A 64 -6.50 -10.74 1.87
N LEU A 65 -6.20 -9.85 0.92
CA LEU A 65 -5.06 -8.92 1.03
C LEU A 65 -5.33 -7.84 2.09
N LYS A 66 -6.57 -7.35 2.20
CA LYS A 66 -6.97 -6.46 3.31
C LYS A 66 -6.88 -7.19 4.66
N LYS A 67 -7.30 -8.46 4.71
CA LYS A 67 -7.12 -9.32 5.89
C LYS A 67 -5.65 -9.46 6.28
N ALA A 68 -4.74 -9.68 5.31
CA ALA A 68 -3.30 -9.76 5.57
C ALA A 68 -2.75 -8.44 6.17
N VAL A 69 -3.14 -7.30 5.62
CA VAL A 69 -2.80 -5.98 6.17
C VAL A 69 -3.28 -5.84 7.62
N LEU A 70 -4.54 -6.16 7.90
CA LEU A 70 -5.10 -6.07 9.26
C LEU A 70 -4.40 -7.02 10.24
N LEU A 71 -4.04 -8.23 9.81
CA LEU A 71 -3.25 -9.18 10.61
C LEU A 71 -1.86 -8.62 10.92
N SER A 72 -1.24 -7.90 9.99
CA SER A 72 0.08 -7.30 10.22
C SER A 72 0.09 -6.32 11.40
N PHE A 73 -1.01 -5.62 11.65
CA PHE A 73 -1.12 -4.72 12.82
C PHE A 73 -1.18 -5.45 14.15
N ARG A 74 -1.68 -6.70 14.15
CA ARG A 74 -1.70 -7.58 15.33
C ARG A 74 -0.36 -8.26 15.56
N LEU A 75 0.33 -8.59 14.49
CA LEU A 75 1.62 -9.27 14.51
C LEU A 75 2.77 -8.35 14.92
N ASN A 76 2.62 -7.03 14.78
CA ASN A 76 3.69 -6.07 15.04
C ASN A 76 3.30 -5.14 16.20
N ASP A 77 4.25 -4.92 17.12
CA ASP A 77 4.11 -3.89 18.15
C ASP A 77 4.64 -2.56 17.64
N ASN A 78 4.26 -1.48 18.29
CA ASN A 78 4.90 -0.20 18.04
C ASN A 78 6.35 -0.25 18.51
N VAL A 79 7.22 0.38 17.73
CA VAL A 79 8.64 0.51 18.03
C VAL A 79 9.08 1.96 17.85
N ALA A 80 10.18 2.32 18.49
CA ALA A 80 10.83 3.60 18.31
C ALA A 80 11.47 3.65 16.92
N ILE A 81 11.08 4.63 16.10
CA ILE A 81 11.63 4.85 14.75
C ILE A 81 12.47 6.14 14.76
N PRO A 82 13.80 6.06 14.62
CA PRO A 82 14.67 7.23 14.71
C PRO A 82 14.60 8.11 13.45
N GLY A 83 15.20 9.31 13.52
CA GLY A 83 15.39 10.20 12.36
C GLY A 83 14.55 11.48 12.37
N GLY A 84 13.89 11.79 13.50
CA GLY A 84 13.12 13.02 13.66
C GLY A 84 13.98 14.27 13.89
N PRO A 85 13.38 15.47 13.78
CA PRO A 85 14.07 16.73 14.02
C PRO A 85 14.72 16.80 15.40
N GLY A 86 15.95 17.29 15.48
CA GLY A 86 16.67 17.42 16.76
C GLY A 86 16.96 16.08 17.45
N GLY A 87 16.99 14.97 16.71
CA GLY A 87 17.17 13.62 17.27
C GLY A 87 15.88 13.03 17.85
N ALA A 88 14.71 13.61 17.57
CA ALA A 88 13.42 13.07 17.94
C ALA A 88 13.17 11.69 17.29
N THR A 89 12.19 10.98 17.83
CA THR A 89 11.83 9.61 17.42
C THR A 89 10.31 9.53 17.23
N TRP A 90 9.87 8.77 16.22
CA TRP A 90 8.47 8.38 16.04
C TRP A 90 8.16 7.08 16.79
N TRP A 91 6.87 6.77 16.97
CA TRP A 91 6.38 5.57 17.63
C TRP A 91 5.26 4.95 16.79
N ASP A 92 5.57 3.91 16.02
CA ASP A 92 4.64 3.23 15.10
C ASP A 92 5.07 1.78 14.90
N LYS A 93 4.19 0.96 14.33
CA LYS A 93 4.40 -0.47 14.04
C LYS A 93 4.49 -0.81 12.55
N VAL A 94 4.26 0.18 11.68
CA VAL A 94 4.32 -0.02 10.23
C VAL A 94 5.66 0.50 9.71
N PRO A 95 6.53 -0.39 9.20
CA PRO A 95 7.82 0.03 8.68
C PRO A 95 7.68 0.87 7.40
N SER A 96 8.71 1.68 7.12
CA SER A 96 8.84 2.36 5.84
C SER A 96 9.04 1.35 4.72
N LYS A 97 8.50 1.63 3.52
CA LYS A 97 8.84 0.86 2.31
C LYS A 97 10.34 0.83 2.08
N PHE A 98 11.02 1.94 2.38
CA PHE A 98 12.43 2.15 2.09
C PHE A 98 13.37 1.63 3.20
N GLU A 99 12.83 1.01 4.25
CA GLU A 99 13.66 0.45 5.31
C GLU A 99 14.59 -0.62 4.74
N GLY A 100 15.90 -0.45 4.95
CA GLY A 100 16.93 -1.35 4.44
C GLY A 100 17.21 -1.25 2.93
N TRP A 101 16.65 -0.27 2.22
CA TRP A 101 16.89 -0.11 0.78
C TRP A 101 18.33 0.37 0.49
N SER A 102 18.94 -0.27 -0.50
CA SER A 102 20.22 0.16 -1.08
C SER A 102 20.01 0.96 -2.36
N GLU A 103 21.08 1.58 -2.88
CA GLU A 103 21.06 2.23 -4.20
C GLU A 103 20.53 1.29 -5.31
N ASN A 104 20.94 0.02 -5.29
CA ASN A 104 20.50 -0.97 -6.28
C ASN A 104 18.99 -1.23 -6.18
N ALA A 105 18.41 -1.20 -4.98
CA ALA A 105 16.96 -1.35 -4.80
C ALA A 105 16.20 -0.19 -5.46
N PHE A 106 16.65 1.06 -5.24
CA PHE A 106 16.06 2.23 -5.89
C PHE A 106 16.22 2.20 -7.41
N ARG A 107 17.40 1.84 -7.93
CA ARG A 107 17.64 1.71 -9.37
C ARG A 107 16.76 0.65 -10.02
N SER A 108 16.56 -0.48 -9.35
CA SER A 108 15.73 -1.57 -9.87
C SER A 108 14.24 -1.23 -9.83
N ALA A 109 13.79 -0.48 -8.82
CA ALA A 109 12.40 -0.06 -8.71
C ALA A 109 12.02 1.03 -9.72
N GLY A 110 12.98 1.88 -10.13
CA GLY A 110 12.84 2.77 -11.28
C GLY A 110 11.93 3.99 -11.07
N PHE A 111 11.47 4.27 -9.84
CA PHE A 111 10.75 5.49 -9.50
C PHE A 111 11.65 6.51 -8.80
N ARG A 112 11.16 7.75 -8.69
CA ARG A 112 11.85 8.83 -7.97
C ARG A 112 11.13 9.14 -6.66
N ALA A 113 11.82 8.96 -5.53
CA ALA A 113 11.36 9.42 -4.22
C ALA A 113 12.11 10.69 -3.81
N VAL A 114 11.44 11.84 -3.87
CA VAL A 114 12.01 13.13 -3.45
C VAL A 114 12.05 13.18 -1.91
N PRO A 115 13.12 13.72 -1.29
CA PRO A 115 13.18 13.84 0.17
C PRO A 115 11.92 14.49 0.75
N GLY A 116 11.29 13.80 1.71
CA GLY A 116 9.97 14.15 2.25
C GLY A 116 8.83 13.26 1.74
N ALA A 117 9.07 12.40 0.74
CA ALA A 117 8.14 11.34 0.36
C ALA A 117 8.17 10.22 1.41
N ILE A 118 7.01 9.91 1.99
CA ILE A 118 6.84 8.89 3.01
C ILE A 118 5.94 7.80 2.44
N VAL A 119 6.47 6.57 2.36
CA VAL A 119 5.74 5.42 1.84
C VAL A 119 5.77 4.31 2.88
N ARG A 120 4.61 3.81 3.30
CA ARG A 120 4.52 2.66 4.21
C ARG A 120 4.74 1.36 3.45
N ARG A 121 5.40 0.39 4.09
CA ARG A 121 5.59 -0.95 3.54
C ARG A 121 4.25 -1.57 3.15
N SER A 122 4.28 -2.33 2.05
CA SER A 122 3.18 -2.92 1.28
C SER A 122 2.53 -2.02 0.23
N ALA A 123 2.89 -0.73 0.16
CA ALA A 123 2.50 0.09 -0.99
C ALA A 123 3.41 -0.23 -2.19
N TYR A 124 2.79 -0.43 -3.36
CA TYR A 124 3.51 -0.54 -4.62
C TYR A 124 3.66 0.81 -5.29
N ILE A 125 4.88 1.09 -5.77
CA ILE A 125 5.21 2.26 -6.59
C ILE A 125 5.88 1.73 -7.86
N ALA A 126 5.24 1.94 -8.99
CA ALA A 126 5.71 1.45 -10.28
C ALA A 126 6.87 2.30 -10.86
N PRO A 127 7.61 1.76 -11.84
CA PRO A 127 8.65 2.50 -12.56
C PRO A 127 8.14 3.82 -13.15
N ASP A 128 9.05 4.79 -13.24
CA ASP A 128 8.82 6.15 -13.76
C ASP A 128 7.83 7.01 -12.95
N ALA A 129 7.25 6.50 -11.86
CA ALA A 129 6.48 7.34 -10.94
C ALA A 129 7.38 8.36 -10.23
N ILE A 130 6.82 9.52 -9.90
CA ILE A 130 7.51 10.59 -9.17
C ILE A 130 6.73 10.89 -7.90
N LEU A 131 7.38 10.69 -6.76
CA LEU A 131 6.86 11.03 -5.44
C LEU A 131 7.54 12.30 -4.96
N MET A 132 6.83 13.42 -5.02
CA MET A 132 7.21 14.66 -4.33
C MET A 132 7.00 14.46 -2.80
N PRO A 133 7.31 15.45 -1.94
CA PRO A 133 7.00 15.32 -0.51
C PRO A 133 5.52 15.04 -0.30
N SER A 134 5.17 13.80 0.00
CA SER A 134 3.82 13.23 -0.08
C SER A 134 3.72 12.00 0.82
N PHE A 135 2.52 11.48 1.02
CA PHE A 135 2.28 10.27 1.81
C PHE A 135 1.56 9.21 0.98
N VAL A 136 2.13 8.00 0.91
CA VAL A 136 1.49 6.83 0.30
C VAL A 136 1.34 5.74 1.36
N ASN A 137 0.10 5.39 1.66
CA ASN A 137 -0.22 4.46 2.73
C ASN A 137 -0.20 3.00 2.22
N LEU A 138 -0.17 2.07 3.17
CA LEU A 138 -0.10 0.63 2.95
C LEU A 138 -1.17 0.09 1.97
N GLY A 139 -0.81 -0.97 1.24
CA GLY A 139 -1.67 -1.61 0.25
C GLY A 139 -2.07 -0.75 -0.95
N ALA A 140 -1.65 0.52 -1.02
CA ALA A 140 -1.87 1.37 -2.19
C ALA A 140 -1.08 0.85 -3.39
N TYR A 141 -1.59 1.12 -4.58
CA TYR A 141 -0.96 0.77 -5.84
C TYR A 141 -0.84 2.02 -6.70
N VAL A 142 0.38 2.52 -6.89
CA VAL A 142 0.67 3.67 -7.76
C VAL A 142 1.34 3.15 -9.03
N ASP A 143 0.61 3.14 -10.14
CA ASP A 143 1.09 2.60 -11.42
C ASP A 143 2.03 3.58 -12.15
N ALA A 144 2.60 3.11 -13.25
CA ALA A 144 3.76 3.72 -13.90
C ALA A 144 3.49 5.14 -14.38
N LYS A 145 4.55 5.96 -14.35
CA LYS A 145 4.56 7.35 -14.84
C LYS A 145 3.58 8.29 -14.11
N THR A 146 3.05 7.88 -12.97
CA THR A 146 2.17 8.72 -12.17
C THR A 146 2.95 9.78 -11.41
N MET A 147 2.42 11.01 -11.45
CA MET A 147 2.93 12.14 -10.68
C MET A 147 2.13 12.28 -9.38
N VAL A 148 2.83 12.13 -8.25
CA VAL A 148 2.31 12.38 -6.90
C VAL A 148 2.95 13.67 -6.40
N ASP A 149 2.26 14.80 -6.57
CA ASP A 149 2.77 16.13 -6.23
C ASP A 149 2.90 16.38 -4.72
N THR A 150 3.48 17.53 -4.38
CA THR A 150 3.72 17.96 -3.01
C THR A 150 2.42 18.00 -2.20
N TRP A 151 2.47 17.39 -1.02
CA TRP A 151 1.41 17.22 -0.04
C TRP A 151 0.22 16.41 -0.55
N VAL A 152 0.42 15.59 -1.58
CA VAL A 152 -0.56 14.58 -1.96
C VAL A 152 -0.60 13.47 -0.91
N THR A 153 -1.81 12.96 -0.67
CA THR A 153 -2.04 11.75 0.14
C THR A 153 -2.68 10.67 -0.73
N VAL A 154 -2.03 9.52 -0.84
CA VAL A 154 -2.61 8.30 -1.42
C VAL A 154 -2.97 7.35 -0.28
N GLY A 155 -4.26 7.24 0.02
CA GLY A 155 -4.80 6.48 1.13
C GLY A 155 -4.59 4.98 1.03
N SER A 156 -4.87 4.26 2.13
CA SER A 156 -4.68 2.81 2.20
C SER A 156 -5.52 2.09 1.15
N CYS A 157 -4.92 1.11 0.47
CA CYS A 157 -5.56 0.33 -0.58
C CYS A 157 -5.94 1.10 -1.86
N ALA A 158 -5.71 2.42 -1.95
CA ALA A 158 -6.07 3.21 -3.13
C ALA A 158 -5.37 2.67 -4.40
N GLN A 159 -6.06 2.70 -5.53
CA GLN A 159 -5.55 2.23 -6.82
C GLN A 159 -5.41 3.40 -7.78
N ILE A 160 -4.17 3.78 -8.07
CA ILE A 160 -3.85 4.87 -8.99
C ILE A 160 -3.32 4.27 -10.27
N GLY A 161 -3.97 4.59 -11.38
CA GLY A 161 -3.64 4.13 -12.72
C GLY A 161 -2.34 4.72 -13.26
N LYS A 162 -2.04 4.41 -14.52
CA LYS A 162 -0.87 4.89 -15.26
C LYS A 162 -1.06 6.33 -15.70
N ASN A 163 0.04 7.07 -15.80
CA ASN A 163 0.07 8.45 -16.28
C ASN A 163 -0.91 9.39 -15.53
N VAL A 164 -1.27 9.05 -14.28
CA VAL A 164 -2.14 9.91 -13.48
C VAL A 164 -1.33 11.10 -12.98
N HIS A 165 -1.95 12.27 -12.93
CA HIS A 165 -1.37 13.44 -12.26
C HIS A 165 -2.24 13.82 -11.06
N LEU A 166 -1.76 13.49 -9.86
CA LEU A 166 -2.31 13.98 -8.60
C LEU A 166 -1.62 15.31 -8.28
N SER A 167 -2.31 16.42 -8.52
CA SER A 167 -1.75 17.75 -8.30
C SER A 167 -1.56 18.08 -6.82
N GLY A 168 -0.79 19.12 -6.52
CA GLY A 168 -0.41 19.46 -5.15
C GLY A 168 -1.59 19.53 -4.15
N GLY A 169 -1.45 18.80 -3.04
CA GLY A 169 -2.45 18.73 -1.99
C GLY A 169 -3.71 17.93 -2.30
N VAL A 170 -3.71 17.11 -3.35
CA VAL A 170 -4.80 16.16 -3.60
C VAL A 170 -4.82 15.08 -2.52
N GLY A 171 -5.99 14.76 -1.99
CA GLY A 171 -6.19 13.60 -1.13
C GLY A 171 -7.02 12.52 -1.83
N ILE A 172 -6.50 11.31 -1.79
CA ILE A 172 -7.18 10.09 -2.25
C ILE A 172 -7.49 9.26 -1.01
N GLY A 173 -8.77 9.02 -0.77
CA GLY A 173 -9.30 8.31 0.39
C GLY A 173 -8.69 6.91 0.57
N GLY A 174 -8.52 6.52 1.83
CA GLY A 174 -8.10 5.17 2.19
C GLY A 174 -9.29 4.29 2.57
N VAL A 175 -9.33 3.06 2.06
CA VAL A 175 -10.41 2.10 2.38
C VAL A 175 -9.81 0.73 2.71
N LEU A 176 -9.45 0.53 3.99
CA LEU A 176 -9.05 -0.78 4.49
C LEU A 176 -10.25 -1.59 4.99
N GLU A 177 -11.14 -0.94 5.73
CA GLU A 177 -12.41 -1.51 6.18
C GLU A 177 -13.56 -0.63 5.67
N PRO A 178 -14.74 -1.21 5.35
CA PRO A 178 -15.07 -2.64 5.44
C PRO A 178 -14.40 -3.47 4.32
N LEU A 179 -14.20 -4.77 4.58
CA LEU A 179 -13.39 -5.65 3.71
C LEU A 179 -13.90 -5.70 2.27
N GLN A 180 -15.21 -5.75 2.08
CA GLN A 180 -15.88 -5.85 0.79
C GLN A 180 -15.89 -4.55 -0.02
N ALA A 181 -15.61 -3.39 0.60
CA ALA A 181 -15.67 -2.12 -0.11
C ALA A 181 -14.53 -1.98 -1.12
N ASN A 182 -14.85 -1.52 -2.33
CA ASN A 182 -13.83 -1.09 -3.27
C ASN A 182 -13.03 0.06 -2.65
N PRO A 183 -11.70 0.08 -2.83
CA PRO A 183 -10.92 1.25 -2.49
C PRO A 183 -11.20 2.39 -3.47
N THR A 184 -10.75 3.59 -3.11
CA THR A 184 -10.73 4.72 -4.04
C THR A 184 -9.84 4.38 -5.23
N ILE A 185 -10.38 4.54 -6.44
CA ILE A 185 -9.73 4.17 -7.71
C ILE A 185 -9.67 5.42 -8.59
N ILE A 186 -8.48 5.74 -9.07
CA ILE A 186 -8.23 6.72 -10.13
C ILE A 186 -7.70 5.93 -11.31
N GLU A 187 -8.46 5.85 -12.40
CA GLU A 187 -8.04 5.10 -13.59
C GLU A 187 -6.96 5.85 -14.39
N ASP A 188 -6.40 5.17 -15.39
CA ASP A 188 -5.31 5.67 -16.22
C ASP A 188 -5.62 7.05 -16.83
N ASP A 189 -4.58 7.85 -17.04
CA ASP A 189 -4.59 9.15 -17.73
C ASP A 189 -5.45 10.25 -17.06
N CYS A 190 -5.90 10.05 -15.81
CA CYS A 190 -6.62 11.07 -15.08
C CYS A 190 -5.71 12.23 -14.63
N PHE A 191 -6.23 13.46 -14.75
CA PHE A 191 -5.66 14.65 -14.11
C PHE A 191 -6.57 15.06 -12.95
N ILE A 192 -6.02 15.10 -11.73
CA ILE A 192 -6.74 15.54 -10.53
C ILE A 192 -6.17 16.89 -10.08
N GLY A 193 -7.00 17.93 -10.15
CA GLY A 193 -6.60 19.30 -9.85
C GLY A 193 -6.25 19.52 -8.38
N ALA A 194 -5.39 20.52 -8.11
CA ALA A 194 -4.86 20.78 -6.78
C ALA A 194 -5.97 20.93 -5.73
N ARG A 195 -5.72 20.43 -4.50
CA ARG A 195 -6.64 20.49 -3.34
C ARG A 195 -7.97 19.74 -3.53
N SER A 196 -8.13 18.97 -4.60
CA SER A 196 -9.29 18.08 -4.74
C SER A 196 -9.17 16.90 -3.81
N GLU A 197 -10.32 16.36 -3.40
CA GLU A 197 -10.41 15.17 -2.57
C GLU A 197 -11.34 14.16 -3.27
N VAL A 198 -10.92 12.89 -3.32
CA VAL A 198 -11.76 11.78 -3.81
C VAL A 198 -11.82 10.73 -2.71
N VAL A 199 -13.02 10.43 -2.20
CA VAL A 199 -13.25 9.45 -1.12
C VAL A 199 -14.21 8.36 -1.54
#